data_AF-A4CKN0-F1
#
_entry.id   AF-A4CKN0-F1
#
_cell.length_a   1.000
_cell.length_b   1.000
_cell.length_c   1.000
_cell.angle_alpha   90.00
_cell.angle_beta   90.00
_cell.angle_gamma   90.00
#
_symmetry.space_group_name_H-M   'P 1'
#
loop_
_entity.id
_entity.type
_entity.pdbx_description
1 polymer ?
#
loop_
_entity_poly.entity_id
_entity_poly.type
_entity_poly.pdbx_seq_one_letter_code
_entity_poly.pdbx_strand_id
1 'polypeptide(L)'
;MLVFTSYRTSKKRLLSKIRPFSRDEFSKIINPIIAQSRGIPLEKAKHQNYLQSNEVVAFLKEIGEPLEQYGKQVDLGGGGVNKMDLAAKLPYLSYKVLTAALWKIMAENRNTTQKAVSRKEIVRPKEVRALLIKIGEVGVPARPFRSVPLL
;
A
#
# COMPACT_ATOMS: atom_id res chain seq x y z
N MET A 1 9.41 12.64 13.30
CA MET A 1 8.05 12.76 12.70
C MET A 1 7.97 11.80 11.53
N LEU A 2 6.97 10.93 11.48
CA LEU A 2 6.83 9.95 10.41
C LEU A 2 5.75 10.44 9.43
N VAL A 3 6.21 11.02 8.33
CA VAL A 3 5.38 11.54 7.25
C VAL A 3 5.62 10.72 6.00
N PHE A 4 4.56 10.37 5.28
CA PHE A 4 4.68 9.70 3.98
C PHE A 4 3.61 10.20 3.02
N THR A 5 3.84 10.00 1.73
CA THR A 5 2.86 10.31 0.68
C THR A 5 2.16 9.01 0.28
N SER A 6 0.84 8.95 0.52
CA SER A 6 0.00 7.84 0.08
C SER A 6 -0.58 8.13 -1.30
N TYR A 7 -0.53 7.13 -2.18
CA TYR A 7 -1.13 7.17 -3.52
C TYR A 7 -2.35 6.25 -3.63
N ARG A 8 -2.82 5.69 -2.50
CA ARG A 8 -3.93 4.75 -2.50
C ARG A 8 -5.20 5.37 -3.07
N THR A 9 -5.84 4.60 -3.94
CA THR A 9 -7.06 5.00 -4.61
C THR A 9 -7.79 3.75 -5.12
N SER A 10 -8.98 3.94 -5.71
CA SER A 10 -9.67 2.88 -6.43
C SER A 10 -9.29 2.90 -7.91
N LYS A 11 -9.40 1.75 -8.60
CA LYS A 11 -9.24 1.65 -10.06
C LYS A 11 -10.09 2.70 -10.79
N LYS A 12 -11.35 2.83 -10.40
CA LYS A 12 -12.30 3.81 -10.97
C LYS A 12 -11.82 5.25 -10.82
N ARG A 13 -11.32 5.62 -9.63
CA ARG A 13 -10.87 6.99 -9.33
C ARG A 13 -9.53 7.31 -9.98
N LEU A 14 -8.63 6.32 -10.11
CA LEU A 14 -7.40 6.51 -10.87
C LEU A 14 -7.72 6.72 -12.35
N LEU A 15 -8.51 5.81 -12.95
CA LEU A 15 -8.93 5.88 -14.35
C LEU A 15 -9.58 7.22 -14.71
N SER A 16 -10.43 7.77 -13.83
CA SER A 16 -11.07 9.06 -14.10
C SER A 16 -10.09 10.24 -14.18
N LYS A 17 -8.89 10.11 -13.58
CA LYS A 17 -7.87 11.17 -13.55
C LYS A 17 -6.84 11.07 -14.68
N ILE A 18 -6.69 9.91 -15.31
CA ILE A 18 -5.66 9.62 -16.33
C ILE A 18 -6.26 9.56 -17.74
N ARG A 19 -7.34 10.31 -17.99
CA ARG A 19 -7.93 10.38 -19.34
C ARG A 19 -6.85 10.87 -20.32
N PRO A 20 -6.79 10.32 -21.55
CA PRO A 20 -7.88 9.64 -22.26
C PRO A 20 -7.91 8.10 -22.18
N PHE A 21 -7.18 7.44 -21.28
CA PHE A 21 -7.14 5.97 -21.20
C PHE A 21 -8.52 5.30 -21.22
N SER A 22 -8.67 4.30 -22.09
CA SER A 22 -9.82 3.40 -22.03
C SER A 22 -9.73 2.47 -20.81
N ARG A 23 -10.88 1.92 -20.40
CA ARG A 23 -10.94 0.94 -19.30
C ARG A 23 -10.09 -0.30 -19.59
N ASP A 24 -10.01 -0.70 -20.85
CA ASP A 24 -9.31 -1.91 -21.27
C ASP A 24 -7.80 -1.71 -21.27
N GLU A 25 -7.30 -0.59 -21.82
CA GLU A 25 -5.88 -0.22 -21.75
C GLU A 25 -5.41 -0.10 -20.30
N PHE A 26 -6.18 0.60 -19.47
CA PHE A 26 -5.90 0.71 -18.05
C PHE A 26 -5.81 -0.68 -17.39
N SER A 27 -6.77 -1.56 -17.68
CA SER A 27 -6.83 -2.90 -17.10
C SER A 27 -5.67 -3.80 -17.56
N LYS A 28 -5.21 -3.66 -18.81
CA LYS A 28 -4.06 -4.40 -19.34
C LYS A 28 -2.77 -4.06 -18.60
N ILE A 29 -2.59 -2.82 -18.16
CA ILE A 29 -1.37 -2.38 -17.46
C ILE A 29 -1.48 -2.61 -15.94
N ILE A 30 -2.58 -2.19 -15.32
CA ILE A 30 -2.68 -2.21 -13.84
C ILE A 30 -2.81 -3.64 -13.27
N ASN A 31 -3.49 -4.56 -13.96
CA ASN A 31 -3.74 -5.89 -13.42
C ASN A 31 -2.46 -6.73 -13.27
N PRO A 32 -1.52 -6.74 -14.24
CA PRO A 32 -0.19 -7.33 -14.05
C PRO A 32 0.58 -6.73 -12.89
N ILE A 33 0.55 -5.40 -12.71
CA ILE A 33 1.21 -4.71 -11.60
C ILE A 33 0.65 -5.18 -10.24
N ILE A 34 -0.68 -5.29 -10.12
CA ILE A 34 -1.33 -5.83 -8.92
C ILE A 34 -0.95 -7.29 -8.68
N ALA A 35 -0.96 -8.12 -9.73
CA ALA A 35 -0.64 -9.54 -9.64
C ALA A 35 0.79 -9.74 -9.12
N GLN A 36 1.76 -9.02 -9.70
CA GLN A 36 3.16 -9.10 -9.33
C GLN A 36 3.41 -8.54 -7.92
N SER A 37 2.88 -7.36 -7.60
CA SER A 37 3.13 -6.70 -6.31
C SER A 37 2.53 -7.46 -5.13
N ARG A 38 1.38 -8.11 -5.32
CA ARG A 38 0.69 -8.88 -4.26
C ARG A 38 1.03 -10.38 -4.28
N GLY A 39 1.74 -10.87 -5.29
CA GLY A 39 2.02 -12.29 -5.48
C GLY A 39 0.74 -13.12 -5.67
N ILE A 40 -0.24 -12.58 -6.40
CA ILE A 40 -1.52 -13.25 -6.66
C ILE A 40 -1.69 -13.55 -8.16
N PRO A 41 -2.47 -14.58 -8.53
CA PRO A 41 -2.82 -14.83 -9.92
C PRO A 41 -3.51 -13.64 -10.58
N LEU A 42 -3.29 -13.45 -11.89
CA LEU A 42 -3.88 -12.35 -12.66
C LEU A 42 -5.41 -12.32 -12.56
N GLU A 43 -6.07 -13.48 -12.54
CA GLU A 43 -7.52 -13.58 -12.36
C GLU A 43 -7.98 -12.94 -11.04
N LYS A 44 -7.26 -13.17 -9.93
CA LYS A 44 -7.57 -12.52 -8.65
C LYS A 44 -7.26 -11.02 -8.67
N ALA A 45 -6.26 -10.60 -9.44
CA ALA A 45 -5.87 -9.19 -9.58
C ALA A 45 -6.93 -8.35 -10.32
N LYS A 46 -7.62 -8.93 -11.31
CA LYS A 46 -8.73 -8.28 -12.04
C LYS A 46 -9.82 -7.78 -11.09
N HIS A 47 -10.16 -8.59 -10.08
CA HIS A 47 -11.20 -8.30 -9.09
C HIS A 47 -10.76 -7.34 -7.96
N GLN A 48 -9.50 -6.92 -7.91
CA GLN A 48 -9.04 -5.96 -6.89
C GLN A 48 -9.49 -4.54 -7.25
N ASN A 49 -10.43 -3.97 -6.50
CA ASN A 49 -10.95 -2.62 -6.78
C ASN A 49 -10.08 -1.50 -6.20
N TYR A 50 -9.35 -1.79 -5.12
CA TYR A 50 -8.51 -0.83 -4.41
C TYR A 50 -7.03 -1.08 -4.70
N LEU A 51 -6.30 0.00 -4.97
CA LEU A 51 -4.89 -0.01 -5.31
C LEU A 51 -4.03 0.39 -4.11
N GLN A 52 -2.89 -0.27 -3.95
CA GLN A 52 -1.82 0.09 -3.02
C GLN A 52 -0.95 1.20 -3.62
N SER A 53 -0.26 1.98 -2.79
CA SER A 53 0.52 3.13 -3.28
C SER A 53 1.64 2.72 -4.24
N ASN A 54 2.35 1.64 -3.94
CA ASN A 54 3.35 1.06 -4.85
C ASN A 54 2.79 0.67 -6.23
N GLU A 55 1.56 0.14 -6.30
CA GLU A 55 0.90 -0.22 -7.56
C GLU A 55 0.56 1.03 -8.38
N VAL A 56 0.06 2.08 -7.72
CA VAL A 56 -0.25 3.35 -8.37
C VAL A 56 1.02 4.02 -8.87
N VAL A 57 2.07 4.06 -8.06
CA VAL A 57 3.37 4.62 -8.46
C VAL A 57 3.97 3.84 -9.62
N ALA A 58 3.91 2.50 -9.60
CA ALA A 58 4.40 1.68 -10.70
C ALA A 58 3.60 1.94 -11.98
N PHE A 59 2.27 2.04 -11.88
CA PHE A 59 1.41 2.34 -13.02
C PHE A 59 1.69 3.73 -13.61
N LEU A 60 1.76 4.77 -12.78
CA LEU A 60 2.02 6.15 -13.24
C LEU A 60 3.38 6.27 -13.92
N LYS A 61 4.40 5.58 -13.39
CA LYS A 61 5.73 5.51 -14.02
C LYS A 61 5.68 4.81 -15.37
N GLU A 62 4.93 3.72 -15.49
CA GLU A 62 4.78 2.95 -16.74
C GLU A 62 4.15 3.80 -17.85
N ILE A 63 3.20 4.67 -17.50
CA ILE A 63 2.52 5.55 -18.47
C ILE A 63 3.16 6.94 -18.61
N GLY A 64 4.25 7.23 -17.87
CA GLY A 64 4.96 8.50 -17.93
C GLY A 64 4.27 9.69 -17.24
N GLU A 65 3.31 9.46 -16.35
CA GLU A 65 2.59 10.53 -15.62
C GLU A 65 3.37 11.00 -14.37
N PRO A 66 3.38 12.31 -14.06
CA PRO A 66 4.00 12.85 -12.86
C PRO A 66 3.27 12.41 -11.59
N LEU A 67 4.02 12.10 -10.54
CA LEU A 67 3.45 11.56 -9.28
C LEU A 67 2.80 12.66 -8.42
N GLU A 68 3.29 13.89 -8.53
CA GLU A 68 2.98 15.02 -7.63
C GLU A 68 1.47 15.32 -7.55
N GLN A 69 0.70 15.01 -8.60
CA GLN A 69 -0.73 15.32 -8.70
C GLN A 69 -1.65 14.28 -8.04
N TYR A 70 -1.10 13.13 -7.61
CA TYR A 70 -1.89 11.99 -7.14
C TYR A 70 -1.70 11.67 -5.66
N GLY A 71 -0.59 12.12 -5.08
CA GLY A 71 -0.22 11.82 -3.70
C GLY A 71 -1.02 12.63 -2.67
N LYS A 72 -1.31 12.01 -1.53
CA LYS A 72 -1.81 12.67 -0.32
C LYS A 72 -0.80 12.50 0.80
N GLN A 73 -0.36 13.61 1.38
CA GLN A 73 0.51 13.56 2.56
C GLN A 73 -0.26 13.03 3.77
N VAL A 74 0.34 12.07 4.46
CA VAL A 74 -0.19 11.47 5.69
C VAL A 74 0.87 11.65 6.78
N ASP A 75 0.50 12.38 7.83
CA ASP A 75 1.34 12.56 9.01
C ASP A 75 0.92 11.61 10.13
N LEU A 76 1.80 10.69 10.50
CA LEU A 76 1.57 9.75 11.59
C LEU A 76 2.08 10.27 12.95
N GLY A 77 2.77 11.42 12.99
CA GLY A 77 3.34 12.01 14.21
C GLY A 77 4.76 11.53 14.51
N GLY A 78 5.40 12.11 15.53
CA GLY A 78 6.78 11.78 15.93
C GLY A 78 6.92 10.74 17.05
N GLY A 79 5.88 10.57 17.87
CA GLY A 79 5.85 9.64 18.99
C GLY A 79 5.32 8.26 18.60
N GLY A 80 5.27 7.35 19.58
CA GLY A 80 4.56 6.11 19.40
C GLY A 80 3.05 6.36 19.24
N VAL A 81 2.42 5.65 18.31
CA VAL A 81 1.03 5.88 17.90
C VAL A 81 0.15 4.76 18.47
N ASN A 82 -1.04 5.08 18.96
CA ASN A 82 -1.98 4.05 19.39
C ASN A 82 -2.60 3.35 18.15
N LYS A 83 -3.13 2.14 18.31
CA LYS A 83 -3.68 1.37 17.17
C LYS A 83 -4.93 2.01 16.54
N MET A 84 -5.71 2.74 17.34
CA MET A 84 -6.94 3.42 16.89
C MET A 84 -6.62 4.65 16.03
N ASP A 85 -5.68 5.48 16.46
CA ASP A 85 -5.18 6.64 15.72
C ASP A 85 -4.59 6.19 14.39
N LEU A 86 -3.84 5.08 14.39
CA LEU A 86 -3.29 4.52 13.15
C LEU A 86 -4.41 4.03 12.21
N ALA A 87 -5.46 3.42 12.74
CA ALA A 87 -6.62 3.02 11.95
C ALA A 87 -7.39 4.21 11.38
N ALA A 88 -7.52 5.30 12.15
CA ALA A 88 -8.14 6.54 11.68
C ALA A 88 -7.33 7.18 10.54
N LYS A 89 -6.00 7.09 10.60
CA LYS A 89 -5.10 7.63 9.56
C LYS A 89 -4.95 6.71 8.34
N LEU A 90 -5.28 5.42 8.46
CA LEU A 90 -5.25 4.43 7.38
C LEU A 90 -6.66 3.84 7.13
N PRO A 91 -7.66 4.67 6.75
CA PRO A 91 -9.07 4.27 6.74
C PRO A 91 -9.43 3.18 5.71
N TYR A 92 -8.51 2.86 4.81
CA TYR A 92 -8.64 1.81 3.79
C TYR A 92 -8.26 0.41 4.30
N LEU A 93 -7.73 0.30 5.52
CA LEU A 93 -7.50 -0.98 6.19
C LEU A 93 -8.61 -1.21 7.21
N SER A 94 -9.24 -2.38 7.18
CA SER A 94 -10.14 -2.73 8.28
C SER A 94 -9.35 -2.85 9.58
N TYR A 95 -9.94 -2.42 10.69
CA TYR A 95 -9.30 -2.48 12.01
C TYR A 95 -8.80 -3.90 12.34
N LYS A 96 -9.54 -4.93 11.91
CA LYS A 96 -9.15 -6.34 12.07
C LYS A 96 -7.87 -6.68 11.32
N VAL A 97 -7.75 -6.27 10.06
CA VAL A 97 -6.55 -6.52 9.23
C VAL A 97 -5.35 -5.73 9.76
N LEU A 98 -5.56 -4.46 10.12
CA LEU A 98 -4.52 -3.62 10.71
C LEU A 98 -4.00 -4.21 12.02
N THR A 99 -4.89 -4.60 12.92
CA THR A 99 -4.53 -5.17 14.22
C THR A 99 -3.77 -6.49 14.06
N ALA A 100 -4.23 -7.39 13.18
CA ALA A 100 -3.55 -8.65 12.91
C ALA A 100 -2.15 -8.43 12.32
N ALA A 101 -1.99 -7.49 11.39
CA ALA A 101 -0.71 -7.16 10.79
C ALA A 101 0.26 -6.55 11.82
N LEU A 102 -0.20 -5.60 12.64
CA LEU A 102 0.58 -4.98 13.69
C LEU A 102 1.02 -5.98 14.75
N TRP A 103 0.14 -6.88 15.18
CA TRP A 103 0.46 -7.90 16.17
C TRP A 103 1.64 -8.77 15.73
N LYS A 104 1.62 -9.23 14.47
CA LYS A 104 2.72 -10.01 13.90
C LYS A 104 4.03 -9.21 13.90
N ILE A 105 3.97 -7.95 13.44
CA ILE A 105 5.14 -7.06 13.38
C ILE A 105 5.70 -6.75 14.78
N MET A 106 4.83 -6.51 15.77
CA MET A 106 5.24 -6.22 17.15
C MET A 106 5.89 -7.45 17.79
N ALA A 107 5.31 -8.64 17.62
CA ALA A 107 5.89 -9.88 18.12
C ALA A 107 7.29 -10.13 17.54
N GLU A 108 7.44 -9.97 16.22
CA GLU A 108 8.73 -10.08 15.51
C GLU A 108 9.75 -9.03 15.98
N ASN A 109 9.35 -7.77 16.14
CA ASN A 109 10.27 -6.67 16.49
C ASN A 109 10.67 -6.60 17.96
N ARG A 110 9.95 -7.29 18.84
CA ARG A 110 10.13 -7.25 20.29
C ARG A 110 10.64 -8.58 20.86
N ASN A 111 10.94 -9.58 20.01
CA ASN A 111 11.31 -10.94 20.45
C ASN A 111 10.37 -11.48 21.54
N THR A 112 9.08 -11.17 21.41
CA THR A 112 8.07 -11.47 22.44
C THR A 112 7.07 -12.46 21.86
N THR A 113 6.65 -13.45 22.65
CA THR A 113 5.59 -14.39 22.24
C THR A 113 4.29 -13.62 21.99
N GLN A 114 3.52 -14.04 20.98
CA GLN A 114 2.29 -13.35 20.56
C GLN A 114 1.34 -13.05 21.73
N LYS A 115 1.30 -13.91 22.77
CA LYS A 115 0.45 -13.73 23.96
C LYS A 115 0.83 -12.56 24.88
N ALA A 116 2.06 -12.05 24.84
CA ALA A 116 2.55 -11.05 25.78
C ALA A 116 2.42 -9.59 25.29
N VAL A 117 1.99 -9.37 24.04
CA VAL A 117 1.74 -8.02 23.51
C VAL A 117 0.39 -7.50 24.01
N SER A 118 0.41 -6.56 24.95
CA SER A 118 -0.84 -5.99 25.50
C SER A 118 -1.64 -5.22 24.46
N ARG A 119 -2.98 -5.27 24.56
CA ARG A 119 -3.89 -4.54 23.66
C ARG A 119 -3.71 -3.02 23.72
N LYS A 120 -3.24 -2.49 24.86
CA LYS A 120 -3.02 -1.05 25.10
C LYS A 120 -1.61 -0.57 24.72
N GLU A 121 -0.75 -1.43 24.23
CA GLU A 121 0.62 -1.03 23.90
C GLU A 121 0.69 -0.08 22.70
N ILE A 122 1.52 0.94 22.88
CA ILE A 122 1.87 1.92 21.87
C ILE A 122 2.68 1.25 20.76
N VAL A 123 2.37 1.57 19.50
CA VAL A 123 3.10 1.10 18.31
C VAL A 123 4.31 1.99 18.11
N ARG A 124 5.51 1.38 18.06
CA ARG A 124 6.79 2.11 17.91
C ARG A 124 6.98 2.57 16.46
N PRO A 125 7.69 3.67 16.18
CA PRO A 125 7.92 4.17 14.82
C PRO A 125 8.47 3.12 13.83
N LYS A 126 9.38 2.24 14.29
CA LYS A 126 9.91 1.14 13.46
C LYS A 126 8.85 0.11 13.06
N GLU A 127 7.87 -0.15 13.92
CA GLU A 127 6.75 -1.08 13.68
C GLU A 127 5.74 -0.46 12.73
N VAL A 128 5.48 0.85 12.88
CA VAL A 128 4.68 1.63 11.93
C VAL A 128 5.30 1.55 10.54
N ARG A 129 6.62 1.78 10.42
CA ARG A 129 7.32 1.70 9.12
C ARG A 129 7.24 0.30 8.50
N ALA A 130 7.43 -0.75 9.30
CA ALA A 130 7.27 -2.13 8.83
C ALA A 130 5.84 -2.42 8.36
N LEU A 131 4.82 -1.88 9.04
CA LEU A 131 3.43 -1.98 8.59
C LEU A 131 3.27 -1.31 7.24
N LEU A 132 3.72 -0.05 7.12
CA LEU A 132 3.62 0.74 5.88
C LEU A 132 4.28 0.03 4.68
N ILE A 133 5.43 -0.60 4.89
CA ILE A 133 6.09 -1.41 3.86
C ILE A 133 5.23 -2.62 3.48
N LYS A 134 4.74 -3.35 4.48
CA LYS A 134 3.92 -4.56 4.28
C LYS A 134 2.61 -4.28 3.52
N ILE A 135 2.04 -3.10 3.71
CA ILE A 135 0.81 -2.69 3.02
C ILE A 135 1.11 -1.90 1.72
N GLY A 136 2.37 -1.76 1.32
CA GLY A 136 2.74 -1.08 0.06
C GLY A 136 2.57 0.43 0.06
N GLU A 137 2.59 1.10 1.23
CA GLU A 137 2.63 2.57 1.32
C GLU A 137 4.03 3.14 1.10
N VAL A 138 5.03 2.46 1.64
CA VAL A 138 6.42 2.88 1.57
C VAL A 138 7.18 1.78 0.84
N GLY A 139 7.83 2.15 -0.26
CA GLY A 139 8.39 1.21 -1.21
C GLY A 139 9.27 0.13 -0.56
N VAL A 140 8.97 -1.12 -0.88
CA VAL A 140 10.02 -1.95 -1.46
C VAL A 140 10.14 -1.47 -2.91
N PRO A 141 11.33 -1.15 -3.43
CA PRO A 141 11.47 -0.74 -4.82
C PRO A 141 10.82 -1.79 -5.73
N ALA A 142 9.96 -1.33 -6.64
CA ALA A 142 9.40 -2.19 -7.66
C ALA A 142 10.57 -2.87 -8.39
N ARG A 143 10.62 -4.20 -8.39
CA ARG A 143 11.55 -4.91 -9.26
C ARG A 143 11.28 -4.44 -10.69
N PRO A 144 12.30 -4.13 -11.49
CA PRO A 144 12.09 -3.68 -12.85
C PRO A 144 11.23 -4.70 -13.59
N PHE A 145 10.16 -4.22 -14.23
CA PHE A 145 9.41 -5.00 -15.21
C PHE A 145 10.41 -5.37 -16.31
N ARG A 146 10.67 -6.66 -16.51
CA ARG A 146 11.24 -7.09 -17.78
C ARG A 146 10.13 -6.89 -18.79
N SER A 147 10.27 -5.87 -19.63
CA SER A 147 9.45 -5.66 -20.81
C SER A 147 9.35 -6.98 -21.56
N VAL A 148 8.17 -7.59 -21.60
CA VAL A 148 7.92 -8.69 -22.52
C VAL A 148 7.84 -8.02 -23.90
N PRO A 149 8.72 -8.36 -24.85
CA PRO A 149 8.61 -7.82 -26.19
C PRO A 149 7.25 -8.28 -26.75
N LEU A 150 6.47 -7.31 -27.23
CA LEU A 150 5.30 -7.59 -28.07
C LEU A 150 5.84 -8.16 -29.38
N LEU A 151 5.73 -9.49 -29.53
CA LEU A 151 5.87 -10.20 -30.81
C LEU A 151 4.48 -10.37 -31.43
#